data_AF-A0A7C1QLT8-F1
#
_entry.id   AF-A0A7C1QLT8-F1
#
_cell.length_a   1.000
_cell.length_b   1.000
_cell.length_c   1.000
_cell.angle_alpha   90.00
_cell.angle_beta   90.00
_cell.angle_gamma   90.00
#
_symmetry.space_group_name_H-M   'P 1'
#
loop_
_entity.id
_entity.type
_entity.pdbx_description
1 polymer ?
#
loop_
_entity_poly.entity_id
_entity_poly.type
_entity_poly.pdbx_seq_one_letter_code
_entity_poly.pdbx_strand_id
1 'polypeptide(L)'
;GRSMLITDGSLTVRSRYNYTSNVFMSGNQKDVYELLIDLWTSAYVFAPGHKIRVAVSSSNYPRFAANPNTGAPLASNYLKYNIANNTLLVGPDYPSNIILPRLVNVSSTHTIY
;
A
#
# COMPACT_ATOMS: atom_id res chain seq x y z
N GLY A 1 19.97 6.28 -11.29
CA GLY A 1 19.95 6.57 -9.84
C GLY A 1 19.52 5.34 -9.07
N ARG A 2 19.90 5.23 -7.80
CA ARG A 2 19.51 4.12 -6.90
C ARG A 2 18.04 4.28 -6.47
N SER A 3 17.31 3.17 -6.42
CA SER A 3 15.98 3.12 -5.79
C SER A 3 16.16 2.61 -4.37
N MET A 4 15.79 3.40 -3.37
CA MET A 4 15.92 3.04 -1.95
C MET A 4 14.53 2.94 -1.34
N LEU A 5 14.24 1.82 -0.67
CA LEU A 5 13.01 1.66 0.08
C LEU A 5 13.09 2.51 1.34
N ILE A 6 12.13 3.42 1.51
CA ILE A 6 12.02 4.29 2.71
C ILE A 6 11.03 3.69 3.70
N THR A 7 9.85 3.33 3.21
CA THR A 7 8.82 2.62 3.96
C THR A 7 7.87 1.90 3.00
N ASP A 8 7.08 0.98 3.54
CA ASP A 8 6.08 0.19 2.85
C ASP A 8 5.06 -0.37 3.84
N GLY A 9 3.86 -0.59 3.33
CA GLY A 9 2.75 -1.18 4.05
C GLY A 9 1.99 -2.14 3.15
N SER A 10 1.05 -2.86 3.75
CA SER A 10 0.19 -3.80 3.05
C SER A 10 -1.17 -3.86 3.73
N LEU A 11 -2.22 -4.01 2.93
CA LEU A 11 -3.58 -4.22 3.40
C LEU A 11 -4.09 -5.56 2.87
N THR A 12 -4.48 -6.45 3.76
CA THR A 12 -5.30 -7.61 3.35
C THR A 12 -6.74 -7.12 3.20
N VAL A 13 -7.23 -7.05 1.96
CA VAL A 13 -8.50 -6.35 1.63
C VAL A 13 -9.74 -6.91 2.35
N ARG A 14 -9.70 -8.18 2.80
CA ARG A 14 -10.79 -8.73 3.62
C ARG A 14 -10.96 -8.03 4.97
N SER A 15 -9.89 -7.42 5.47
CA SER A 15 -9.82 -6.69 6.73
C SER A 15 -9.78 -5.18 6.52
N ARG A 16 -10.28 -4.68 5.37
CA ARG A 16 -10.22 -3.26 4.99
C ARG A 16 -10.94 -2.31 5.96
N TYR A 17 -11.86 -2.82 6.77
CA TYR A 17 -12.58 -2.02 7.77
C TYR A 17 -12.05 -2.23 9.19
N ASN A 18 -11.71 -3.46 9.56
CA ASN A 18 -11.14 -3.83 10.85
C ASN A 18 -10.58 -5.26 10.81
N TYR A 19 -9.91 -5.67 11.89
CA TYR A 19 -9.34 -7.01 12.03
C TYR A 19 -10.27 -8.03 12.70
N THR A 20 -11.48 -7.63 13.10
CA THR A 20 -12.44 -8.50 13.80
C THR A 20 -13.51 -9.08 12.88
N SER A 21 -13.66 -8.54 11.67
CA SER A 21 -14.63 -9.00 10.68
C SER A 21 -14.00 -9.10 9.30
N ASN A 22 -14.37 -10.14 8.57
CA ASN A 22 -13.94 -10.35 7.19
C ASN A 22 -15.05 -9.92 6.24
N VAL A 23 -14.74 -9.03 5.30
CA VAL A 23 -15.66 -8.64 4.23
C VAL A 23 -14.99 -8.92 2.90
N PHE A 24 -15.58 -9.77 2.07
CA PHE A 24 -14.99 -10.13 0.78
C PHE A 24 -15.29 -9.07 -0.29
N MET A 25 -14.42 -8.99 -1.29
CA MET A 25 -14.73 -8.30 -2.55
C MET A 25 -15.50 -9.26 -3.44
N SER A 26 -16.34 -8.70 -4.31
CA SER A 26 -17.06 -9.49 -5.33
C SER A 26 -16.15 -10.22 -6.32
N GLY A 27 -14.93 -9.74 -6.52
CA GLY A 27 -13.94 -10.32 -7.44
C GLY A 27 -14.23 -10.04 -8.91
N ASN A 28 -15.25 -9.23 -9.22
CA ASN A 28 -15.51 -8.77 -10.58
C ASN A 28 -14.71 -7.49 -10.89
N GLN A 29 -14.60 -7.15 -12.18
CA GLN A 29 -13.85 -5.98 -12.66
C GLN A 29 -14.68 -4.67 -12.66
N LYS A 30 -15.93 -4.71 -12.21
CA LYS A 30 -16.85 -3.55 -12.22
C LYS A 30 -16.91 -2.84 -10.87
N ASP A 31 -16.84 -3.61 -9.79
CA ASP A 31 -16.91 -3.07 -8.44
C ASP A 31 -15.56 -2.48 -8.07
N VAL A 32 -15.55 -1.18 -7.83
CA VAL A 32 -14.37 -0.42 -7.44
C VAL A 32 -14.37 -0.23 -5.93
N TYR A 33 -13.21 -0.37 -5.31
CA TYR A 33 -13.02 -0.23 -3.88
C TYR A 33 -11.93 0.78 -3.60
N GLU A 34 -12.25 1.81 -2.82
CA GLU A 34 -11.26 2.69 -2.23
C GLU A 34 -10.59 1.98 -1.04
N LEU A 35 -9.27 1.96 -1.03
CA LEU A 35 -8.47 1.25 -0.03
C LEU A 35 -7.50 2.22 0.64
N LEU A 36 -7.57 2.31 1.97
CA LEU A 36 -6.60 3.06 2.77
C LEU A 36 -5.48 2.13 3.21
N ILE A 37 -4.28 2.35 2.71
CA ILE A 37 -3.09 1.55 3.03
C ILE A 37 -2.18 2.39 3.92
N ASP A 38 -2.00 1.95 5.17
CA ASP A 38 -1.04 2.57 6.08
C ASP A 38 0.38 2.10 5.72
N LEU A 39 1.24 3.04 5.34
CA LEU A 39 2.66 2.82 5.03
C LEU A 39 3.57 2.99 6.25
N TRP A 40 2.98 3.18 7.43
CA TRP A 40 3.65 3.46 8.70
C TRP A 40 4.41 4.80 8.69
N THR A 41 5.05 5.11 9.81
CA THR A 41 5.77 6.38 10.00
C THR A 41 7.17 6.30 9.40
N SER A 42 7.59 7.39 8.75
CA SER A 42 8.98 7.59 8.34
C SER A 42 9.35 9.07 8.45
N ALA A 43 10.64 9.36 8.66
CA ALA A 43 11.19 10.71 8.63
C ALA A 43 12.39 10.70 7.67
N TYR A 44 12.24 11.36 6.53
CA TYR A 44 13.27 11.37 5.49
C TYR A 44 13.31 12.71 4.76
N VAL A 45 14.52 13.21 4.50
CA VAL A 45 14.75 14.42 3.70
C VAL A 45 15.11 13.99 2.27
N PHE A 46 14.29 14.38 1.30
CA PHE A 46 14.61 14.20 -0.11
C PHE A 46 15.46 15.39 -0.59
N ALA A 47 16.77 15.18 -0.70
CA ALA A 47 17.71 16.19 -1.17
C ALA A 47 17.43 16.64 -2.62
N PRO A 48 17.92 17.82 -3.04
CA PRO A 48 17.78 18.28 -4.42
C PRO A 48 18.24 17.21 -5.44
N GLY A 49 17.43 17.01 -6.47
CA GLY A 49 17.67 15.98 -7.51
C GLY A 49 17.14 14.58 -7.16
N HIS A 50 16.73 14.32 -5.92
CA HIS A 50 16.02 13.09 -5.56
C HIS A 50 14.60 13.10 -6.15
N LYS A 51 14.04 11.91 -6.36
CA LYS A 51 12.66 11.71 -6.81
C LYS A 51 11.95 10.75 -5.86
N ILE A 52 10.72 11.11 -5.51
CA ILE A 52 9.84 10.21 -4.76
C ILE A 52 9.24 9.22 -5.77
N ARG A 53 9.29 7.93 -5.42
CA ARG A 53 8.70 6.85 -6.19
C ARG A 53 7.75 6.08 -5.29
N VAL A 54 6.54 5.84 -5.78
CA VAL A 54 5.58 4.91 -5.17
C VAL A 54 5.54 3.65 -6.00
N ALA A 55 5.74 2.50 -5.38
CA ALA A 55 5.59 1.20 -6.01
C ALA A 55 4.34 0.53 -5.43
N VAL A 56 3.40 0.17 -6.30
CA VAL A 56 2.16 -0.52 -5.93
C VAL A 56 2.23 -1.95 -6.46
N SER A 57 1.95 -2.90 -5.59
CA SER A 57 1.93 -4.34 -5.89
C SER A 57 0.90 -5.01 -4.97
N SER A 58 0.53 -6.25 -5.29
CA SER A 58 -0.37 -7.07 -4.46
C SER A 58 0.37 -8.10 -3.59
N SER A 59 1.70 -8.02 -3.50
CA SER A 59 2.51 -8.91 -2.68
C SER A 59 3.86 -8.30 -2.30
N ASN A 60 4.36 -8.71 -1.13
CA ASN A 60 5.72 -8.43 -0.64
C ASN A 60 6.12 -9.54 0.35
N TYR A 61 6.41 -10.72 -0.19
CA TYR A 61 6.87 -11.90 0.57
C TYR A 61 8.39 -11.82 0.78
N PRO A 62 8.95 -12.25 1.93
CA PRO A 62 8.30 -12.89 3.08
C PRO A 62 7.76 -11.92 4.12
N ARG A 63 7.89 -10.61 3.92
CA ARG A 63 7.45 -9.60 4.91
C ARG A 63 5.96 -9.72 5.23
N PHE A 64 5.12 -9.94 4.23
CA PHE A 64 3.70 -10.21 4.39
C PHE A 64 3.35 -11.57 3.79
N ALA A 65 2.45 -12.31 4.45
CA ALA A 65 1.96 -13.59 3.96
C ALA A 65 1.25 -13.41 2.60
N ALA A 66 1.52 -14.30 1.65
CA ALA A 66 0.90 -14.26 0.33
C ALA A 66 -0.62 -14.50 0.43
N ASN A 67 -1.41 -13.67 -0.26
CA ASN A 67 -2.85 -13.86 -0.35
C ASN A 67 -3.16 -14.90 -1.44
N PRO A 68 -3.89 -15.99 -1.13
CA PRO A 68 -4.22 -17.02 -2.12
C PRO A 68 -5.25 -16.56 -3.16
N ASN A 69 -5.92 -15.41 -2.95
CA ASN A 69 -6.97 -14.89 -3.85
C ASN A 69 -8.17 -15.83 -4.05
N THR A 70 -8.43 -16.69 -3.07
CA THR A 70 -9.55 -17.68 -3.08
C THR A 70 -10.63 -17.37 -2.05
N GLY A 71 -10.43 -16.36 -1.20
CA GLY A 71 -11.27 -16.11 -0.02
C GLY A 71 -10.95 -17.01 1.18
N ALA A 72 -10.21 -18.10 0.98
CA ALA A 72 -9.77 -19.00 2.06
C ALA A 72 -8.94 -18.26 3.13
N PRO A 73 -8.89 -18.74 4.38
CA PRO A 73 -8.05 -18.16 5.42
C PRO A 73 -6.60 -17.98 4.97
N LEU A 74 -5.96 -16.88 5.40
CA LEU A 74 -4.53 -16.65 5.15
C LEU A 74 -3.70 -17.81 5.72
N ALA A 75 -2.58 -18.12 5.08
CA ALA A 75 -1.67 -19.20 5.46
C ALA A 75 -2.26 -20.63 5.43
N SER A 76 -3.50 -20.82 4.97
CA SER A 76 -4.06 -22.16 4.70
C SER A 76 -3.73 -22.59 3.27
N ASN A 77 -3.22 -23.82 3.09
CA ASN A 77 -3.01 -24.48 1.79
C ASN A 77 -2.42 -23.58 0.68
N TYR A 78 -1.16 -23.18 0.81
CA TYR A 78 -0.43 -22.32 -0.14
C TYR A 78 -0.38 -22.84 -1.59
N LEU A 79 -0.69 -24.12 -1.82
CA LEU A 79 -0.77 -24.73 -3.15
C LEU A 79 -2.07 -24.42 -3.90
N LYS A 80 -3.12 -23.93 -3.22
CA LYS A 80 -4.40 -23.56 -3.84
C LYS A 80 -4.54 -22.06 -3.91
N TYR A 81 -4.29 -21.48 -5.08
CA TYR A 81 -4.40 -20.05 -5.33
C TYR A 81 -5.09 -19.75 -6.66
N ASN A 82 -5.65 -18.55 -6.76
CA ASN A 82 -6.12 -17.97 -8.01
C ASN A 82 -5.17 -16.86 -8.47
N ILE A 83 -4.97 -16.74 -9.78
CA ILE A 83 -4.31 -15.56 -10.36
C ILE A 83 -5.30 -14.40 -10.32
N ALA A 84 -4.94 -13.31 -9.66
CA ALA A 84 -5.74 -12.09 -9.61
C ALA A 84 -5.17 -11.05 -10.58
N ASN A 85 -6.03 -10.56 -11.49
CA ASN A 85 -5.71 -9.45 -12.37
C ASN A 85 -6.14 -8.14 -11.69
N ASN A 86 -5.23 -7.58 -10.90
CA ASN A 86 -5.46 -6.35 -10.15
C ASN A 86 -5.31 -5.12 -11.05
N THR A 87 -6.14 -4.11 -10.82
CA THR A 87 -6.09 -2.84 -11.56
C THR A 87 -6.09 -1.69 -10.57
N LEU A 88 -5.11 -0.80 -10.67
CA LEU A 88 -5.10 0.48 -9.97
C LEU A 88 -5.74 1.52 -10.87
N LEU A 89 -6.85 2.10 -10.43
CA LEU A 89 -7.50 3.20 -11.12
C LEU A 89 -6.88 4.53 -10.67
N VAL A 90 -6.54 5.38 -11.63
CA VAL A 90 -5.98 6.73 -11.40
C VAL A 90 -6.66 7.72 -12.34
N GLY A 91 -6.88 8.94 -11.88
CA GLY A 91 -7.44 10.02 -12.70
C GLY A 91 -8.43 10.88 -11.91
N PRO A 92 -9.10 11.84 -12.57
CA PRO A 92 -10.07 12.71 -11.92
C PRO A 92 -11.24 11.96 -11.27
N ASP A 93 -11.73 10.90 -11.94
CA ASP A 93 -12.85 10.08 -11.43
C ASP A 93 -12.42 9.09 -10.34
N TYR A 94 -11.12 8.75 -10.29
CA TYR A 94 -10.53 7.83 -9.32
C TYR A 94 -9.20 8.41 -8.81
N PRO A 95 -9.25 9.36 -7.85
CA PRO A 95 -8.10 10.16 -7.44
C PRO A 95 -7.16 9.41 -6.47
N SER A 96 -6.78 8.17 -6.80
CA SER A 96 -5.79 7.39 -6.05
C SER A 96 -4.51 8.20 -5.87
N ASN A 97 -4.09 8.38 -4.62
CA ASN A 97 -2.98 9.26 -4.27
C ASN A 97 -2.15 8.68 -3.11
N ILE A 98 -0.97 9.27 -2.91
CA ILE A 98 -0.17 9.08 -1.69
C ILE A 98 -0.26 10.35 -0.84
N ILE A 99 -0.54 10.18 0.44
CA ILE A 99 -0.55 11.27 1.40
C ILE A 99 0.84 11.35 2.03
N LEU A 100 1.58 12.43 1.75
CA LEU A 100 2.90 12.67 2.31
C LEU A 100 2.79 13.73 3.41
N PRO A 101 3.08 13.39 4.69
CA PRO A 101 3.12 14.39 5.74
C PRO A 101 4.30 15.33 5.51
N ARG A 102 4.01 16.60 5.24
CA ARG A 102 5.05 17.64 5.08
C ARG A 102 5.18 18.40 6.39
N LEU A 103 6.41 18.47 6.91
CA LEU A 103 6.73 19.41 7.99
C LEU A 103 6.55 20.83 7.45
N VAL A 104 5.67 21.59 8.10
CA VAL A 104 5.47 23.03 7.87
C VAL A 104 5.95 23.78 9.11
N ASN A 105 6.54 24.95 8.93
CA ASN A 105 7.04 25.81 10.03
C ASN A 105 8.15 25.18 10.89
N VAL A 106 9.17 24.62 10.27
CA VAL A 106 10.41 24.28 10.97
C VAL A 106 11.06 25.57 11.47
N SER A 107 11.22 25.73 12.79
CA SER A 107 11.89 26.90 13.35
C SER A 107 13.37 26.92 12.92
N SER A 108 13.97 28.10 12.82
CA SER A 108 15.35 28.31 12.36
C SER A 108 16.43 27.63 13.21
N THR A 109 16.06 26.94 14.30
CA THR A 109 16.98 26.13 15.11
C THR A 109 17.06 24.67 14.69
N HIS A 110 16.27 24.22 13.70
CA HIS A 110 16.49 22.92 13.06
C HIS A 110 17.65 23.02 12.06
N THR A 111 18.86 22.79 12.57
CA THR A 111 20.05 22.62 11.72
C THR A 111 19.86 21.33 10.90
N ILE A 112 19.65 21.48 9.59
CA ILE A 112 19.74 20.36 8.66
C ILE A 112 21.25 20.09 8.48
N TYR A 113 21.73 18.99 9.05
CA TYR A 113 23.09 18.49 8.84
C TYR A 113 23.23 17.81 7.47
#